data_AF-A0A1X6NZZ2-F1
#
_entry.id   AF-A0A1X6NZZ2-F1
#
_cell.length_a   1.000
_cell.length_b   1.000
_cell.length_c   1.000
_cell.angle_alpha   90.00
_cell.angle_beta   90.00
_cell.angle_gamma   90.00
#
_symmetry.space_group_name_H-M   'P 1'
#
loop_
_entity.id
_entity.type
_entity.pdbx_description
1 polymer ?
#
loop_
_entity_poly.entity_id
_entity_poly.type
_entity_poly.pdbx_seq_one_letter_code
_entity_poly.pdbx_strand_id
1 'polypeptide(L)'
;MARTKYTARRSTVGKAPAGLARATSWRATKAGRKPAVKRRNRPGTVALRDIRKFQRSEELLLSKLPFQRLVRDEAAEAYLVGLLQDVGLCAVYAKRVPVMSKDIQLACRIRGQRA
;
A
#
# COMPACT_ATOMS: atom_id res chain seq x y z
N MET A 1 63.74 -7.85 39.26
CA MET A 1 63.15 -8.78 38.28
C MET A 1 61.72 -8.35 37.99
N ALA A 2 61.45 -7.77 36.82
CA ALA A 2 60.13 -7.29 36.43
C ALA A 2 59.72 -7.95 35.12
N ARG A 3 58.60 -8.68 35.11
CA ARG A 3 58.03 -9.30 33.89
C ARG A 3 56.66 -8.69 33.64
N THR A 4 56.63 -7.53 32.99
CA THR A 4 55.41 -6.87 32.50
C THR A 4 54.83 -7.67 31.33
N LYS A 5 53.69 -8.35 31.55
CA LYS A 5 52.88 -8.95 30.47
C LYS A 5 51.95 -7.90 29.87
N TYR A 6 52.45 -7.08 28.95
CA TYR A 6 51.59 -6.31 28.04
C TYR A 6 51.06 -7.26 26.96
N THR A 7 49.75 -7.51 26.93
CA THR A 7 49.13 -8.17 25.78
C THR A 7 48.98 -7.14 24.66
N ALA A 8 49.67 -7.37 23.54
CA ALA A 8 49.62 -6.47 22.39
C ALA A 8 48.20 -6.43 21.79
N ARG A 9 47.49 -5.32 21.97
CA ARG A 9 46.29 -5.01 21.17
C ARG A 9 46.75 -4.64 19.76
N ARG A 10 46.57 -5.56 18.80
CA ARG A 10 46.74 -5.31 17.36
C ARG A 10 45.82 -4.16 16.93
N SER A 11 46.40 -3.14 16.29
CA SER A 11 45.75 -1.95 15.71
C SER A 11 45.26 -2.16 14.27
N THR A 12 45.04 -3.41 13.84
CA THR A 12 44.62 -3.68 12.46
C THR A 12 43.13 -3.43 12.31
N VAL A 13 42.81 -2.42 11.49
CA VAL A 13 41.49 -2.12 10.93
C VAL A 13 40.73 -3.41 10.64
N GLY A 14 39.55 -3.52 11.23
CA GLY A 14 38.78 -4.75 11.27
C GLY A 14 38.36 -5.22 9.89
N LYS A 15 38.93 -6.35 9.46
CA LYS A 15 38.27 -7.33 8.59
C LYS A 15 38.91 -8.70 8.86
N ALA A 16 38.13 -9.60 9.44
CA ALA A 16 38.56 -10.99 9.61
C ALA A 16 38.73 -11.64 8.22
N PRO A 17 39.72 -12.53 8.02
CA PRO A 17 39.95 -13.17 6.74
C PRO A 17 38.73 -14.01 6.33
N ALA A 18 38.39 -14.00 5.03
CA ALA A 18 37.15 -14.56 4.50
C ALA A 18 36.91 -16.05 4.86
N GLY A 19 37.98 -16.84 5.05
CA GLY A 19 37.89 -18.23 5.50
C GLY A 19 37.42 -18.40 6.96
N LEU A 20 37.74 -17.45 7.84
CA LEU A 20 37.29 -17.44 9.24
C LEU A 20 35.90 -16.79 9.40
N ALA A 21 35.50 -15.90 8.49
CA ALA A 21 34.20 -15.22 8.54
C ALA A 21 33.01 -16.20 8.45
N ARG A 22 33.12 -17.23 7.60
CA ARG A 22 32.08 -18.26 7.42
C ARG A 22 31.97 -19.20 8.63
N ALA A 23 33.07 -19.45 9.34
CA ALA A 23 33.08 -20.21 10.59
C ALA A 23 32.55 -19.37 11.79
N THR A 24 32.68 -18.04 11.76
CA THR A 24 32.15 -17.15 12.81
C THR A 24 30.65 -16.88 12.70
N SER A 25 30.07 -16.86 11.50
CA SER A 25 28.63 -16.64 11.33
C SER A 25 27.79 -17.80 11.90
N TRP A 26 28.29 -19.03 11.79
CA TRP A 26 27.66 -20.21 12.37
C TRP A 26 27.84 -20.33 13.89
N ARG A 27 28.91 -19.76 14.46
CA ARG A 27 29.11 -19.73 15.93
C ARG A 27 28.14 -18.79 16.65
N ALA A 28 27.54 -17.82 15.94
CA ALA A 28 26.54 -16.94 16.52
C ALA A 28 25.16 -17.61 16.68
N THR A 29 24.86 -18.66 15.90
CA THR A 29 23.56 -19.35 15.91
C THR A 29 23.54 -20.63 16.75
N LYS A 30 24.71 -21.18 17.13
CA LYS A 30 24.82 -22.47 17.87
C LYS A 30 25.07 -22.40 19.37
N ALA A 31 25.35 -21.23 19.94
CA ALA A 31 25.34 -21.07 21.40
C ALA A 31 23.98 -20.52 21.80
N GLY A 32 23.34 -21.08 22.84
CA GLY A 32 22.07 -20.62 23.42
C GLY A 32 22.11 -19.21 24.02
N ARG A 33 22.62 -18.23 23.26
CA ARG A 33 22.51 -16.80 23.56
C ARG A 33 21.06 -16.42 23.34
N LYS A 34 20.43 -15.90 24.39
CA LYS A 34 19.13 -15.22 24.29
C LYS A 34 19.18 -14.28 23.08
N PRO A 35 18.15 -14.26 22.21
CA PRO A 35 18.15 -13.39 21.04
C PRO A 35 18.45 -11.97 21.50
N ALA A 36 19.39 -11.30 20.83
CA ALA A 36 19.73 -9.92 21.14
C ALA A 36 18.43 -9.09 21.17
N VAL A 37 18.16 -8.41 22.30
CA VAL A 37 16.92 -7.65 22.48
C VAL A 37 16.85 -6.59 21.38
N LYS A 38 15.88 -6.74 20.46
CA LYS A 38 15.63 -5.75 19.42
C LYS A 38 15.18 -4.46 20.12
N ARG A 39 15.97 -3.40 20.00
CA ARG A 39 15.62 -2.08 20.56
C ARG A 39 14.39 -1.55 19.82
N ARG A 40 13.32 -1.28 20.55
CA ARG A 40 12.12 -0.63 20.03
C ARG A 40 12.36 0.87 19.92
N ASN A 41 11.90 1.48 18.83
CA ASN A 41 11.92 2.92 18.68
C ASN A 41 11.01 3.58 19.73
N ARG A 42 11.39 4.78 20.19
CA ARG A 42 10.50 5.59 21.04
C ARG A 42 9.22 5.93 20.25
N PRO A 43 8.05 6.00 20.91
CA PRO A 43 6.84 6.47 20.25
C PRO A 43 7.09 7.84 19.58
N GLY A 44 6.49 8.07 18.43
CA GLY A 44 6.69 9.28 17.62
C GLY A 44 7.94 9.28 16.73
N THR A 45 9.00 8.52 17.06
CA THR A 45 10.24 8.52 16.23
C THR A 45 10.00 8.01 14.81
N VAL A 46 9.18 6.96 14.66
CA VAL A 46 8.83 6.41 13.34
C VAL A 46 7.89 7.35 12.59
N ALA A 47 6.86 7.87 13.26
CA ALA A 47 5.91 8.82 12.66
C ALA A 47 6.62 10.08 12.11
N LEU A 48 7.55 10.68 12.87
CA LEU A 48 8.30 11.85 12.39
C LEU A 48 9.21 11.53 11.19
N ARG A 49 9.74 10.31 11.12
CA ARG A 49 10.50 9.86 9.95
C ARG A 49 9.60 9.71 8.73
N ASP A 50 8.42 9.12 8.90
CA ASP A 50 7.46 8.89 7.83
C ASP A 50 6.90 10.22 7.31
N ILE A 51 6.56 11.18 8.20
CA ILE A 51 6.15 12.53 7.82
C ILE A 51 7.23 13.22 6.96
N ARG A 52 8.49 13.19 7.41
CA ARG A 52 9.60 13.77 6.63
C ARG A 52 9.81 13.07 5.29
N LYS A 53 9.52 11.76 5.20
CA LYS A 53 9.56 11.01 3.94
C LYS A 53 8.46 11.48 3.00
N PHE A 54 7.20 11.44 3.42
CA PHE A 54 6.03 11.80 2.59
C PHE A 54 5.95 13.29 2.26
N GLN A 55 6.52 14.18 3.08
CA GLN A 55 6.64 15.59 2.72
C GLN A 55 7.77 15.86 1.71
N ARG A 56 8.74 14.94 1.57
CA ARG A 56 9.81 15.02 0.58
C ARG A 56 9.44 14.33 -0.74
N SER A 57 8.59 13.31 -0.68
CA SER A 57 8.15 12.52 -1.84
C SER A 57 6.64 12.64 -2.05
N GLU A 58 6.20 12.99 -3.25
CA GLU A 58 4.77 13.15 -3.59
C GLU A 58 4.11 11.84 -4.09
N GLU A 59 4.47 10.70 -3.49
CA GLU A 59 3.87 9.42 -3.86
C GLU A 59 2.42 9.33 -3.37
N LEU A 60 1.52 8.79 -4.20
CA LEU A 60 0.14 8.57 -3.81
C LEU A 60 0.09 7.65 -2.58
N LEU A 61 -0.61 8.11 -1.53
CA LEU A 61 -0.77 7.35 -0.29
C LEU A 61 -1.74 6.18 -0.43
N LEU A 62 -2.59 6.21 -1.47
CA LEU A 62 -3.53 5.16 -1.81
C LEU A 62 -3.02 4.36 -3.00
N SER A 63 -3.27 3.06 -2.97
CA SER A 63 -2.97 2.20 -4.12
C SER A 63 -3.86 2.56 -5.31
N LYS A 64 -3.25 2.67 -6.50
CA LYS A 64 -3.93 3.13 -7.71
C LYS A 64 -5.09 2.25 -8.13
N LEU A 65 -4.91 0.92 -8.09
CA LEU A 65 -5.90 -0.03 -8.60
C LEU A 65 -7.23 -0.05 -7.79
N PRO A 66 -7.24 -0.18 -6.46
CA PRO A 66 -8.49 -0.13 -5.69
C PRO A 66 -9.17 1.23 -5.79
N PHE A 67 -8.41 2.33 -5.82
CA PHE A 67 -8.98 3.67 -6.01
C PHE A 67 -9.62 3.82 -7.39
N GLN A 68 -8.97 3.33 -8.44
CA GLN A 68 -9.51 3.32 -9.80
C GLN A 68 -10.80 2.49 -9.91
N ARG A 69 -10.89 1.35 -9.21
CA ARG A 69 -12.12 0.54 -9.16
C ARG A 69 -13.27 1.33 -8.55
N LEU A 70 -13.06 1.91 -7.37
CA LEU A 70 -14.04 2.78 -6.71
C LEU A 70 -14.55 3.90 -7.62
N VAL A 71 -13.64 4.61 -8.30
CA VAL A 71 -14.03 5.71 -9.21
C VAL A 71 -14.90 5.20 -10.37
N ARG A 72 -14.60 4.01 -10.92
CA ARG A 72 -15.40 3.43 -11.99
C ARG A 72 -16.77 2.99 -11.51
N ASP A 73 -16.83 2.37 -10.34
CA ASP A 73 -18.07 1.87 -9.76
C ASP A 73 -19.02 3.04 -9.45
N GLU A 74 -18.54 4.08 -8.77
CA GLU A 74 -19.30 5.31 -8.49
C GLU A 74 -19.78 6.01 -9.76
N ALA A 75 -18.92 6.10 -10.79
CA ALA A 75 -19.29 6.70 -12.07
C ALA A 75 -20.39 5.89 -12.80
N ALA A 76 -20.30 4.56 -12.75
CA ALA A 76 -21.30 3.68 -13.35
C ALA A 76 -22.63 3.77 -12.60
N GLU A 77 -22.63 3.77 -11.27
CA GLU A 77 -23.83 3.91 -10.46
C GLU A 77 -24.52 5.25 -10.67
N ALA A 78 -23.78 6.36 -10.65
CA ALA A 78 -24.33 7.69 -10.91
C ALA A 78 -24.99 7.78 -12.29
N TYR A 79 -24.37 7.17 -13.31
CA TYR A 79 -24.93 7.10 -14.64
C TYR A 79 -26.24 6.29 -14.68
N LEU A 80 -26.26 5.11 -14.06
CA LEU A 80 -27.43 4.23 -14.03
C LEU A 80 -28.60 4.86 -13.28
N VAL A 81 -28.34 5.51 -12.14
CA VAL A 81 -29.38 6.25 -11.40
C VAL A 81 -29.99 7.34 -12.28
N GLY A 82 -29.15 8.13 -12.94
CA GLY A 82 -29.63 9.16 -13.86
C GLY A 82 -30.44 8.57 -15.02
N LEU A 83 -29.99 7.47 -15.63
CA LEU A 83 -30.72 6.80 -16.70
C LEU A 83 -32.07 6.26 -16.22
N LEU A 84 -32.10 5.62 -15.06
CA LEU A 84 -33.33 5.03 -14.50
C LEU A 84 -34.39 6.07 -14.14
N GLN A 85 -33.98 7.30 -13.79
CA GLN A 85 -34.92 8.42 -13.61
C GLN A 85 -35.66 8.74 -14.92
N ASP A 86 -34.93 8.91 -16.02
CA ASP A 86 -35.54 9.19 -17.34
C ASP A 86 -36.41 8.03 -17.84
N VAL A 87 -35.95 6.80 -17.60
CA VAL A 87 -36.69 5.59 -17.94
C VAL A 87 -37.98 5.50 -17.12
N GLY A 88 -37.95 5.88 -15.86
CA GLY A 88 -39.14 6.02 -15.02
C GLY A 88 -40.13 7.04 -15.59
N LEU A 89 -39.64 8.21 -16.01
CA LEU A 89 -40.47 9.22 -16.68
C LEU A 89 -41.11 8.68 -17.98
N CYS A 90 -40.37 7.91 -18.78
CA CYS A 90 -40.90 7.27 -19.99
C CYS A 90 -42.01 6.25 -19.69
N ALA A 91 -41.88 5.47 -18.61
CA ALA A 91 -42.91 4.54 -18.17
C ALA A 91 -44.19 5.28 -17.73
N VAL A 92 -44.04 6.35 -16.95
CA VAL A 92 -45.15 7.22 -16.50
C VAL A 92 -45.84 7.90 -17.68
N TYR A 93 -45.08 8.37 -18.67
CA TYR A 93 -45.63 8.93 -19.90
C TYR A 93 -46.55 7.94 -20.64
N ALA A 94 -46.20 6.65 -20.60
CA ALA A 94 -47.03 5.57 -21.13
C ALA A 94 -48.13 5.08 -20.17
N LYS A 95 -48.42 5.81 -19.09
CA LYS A 95 -49.40 5.46 -18.03
C LYS A 95 -49.14 4.10 -17.38
N ARG A 96 -47.87 3.69 -17.30
CA ARG A 96 -47.44 2.44 -16.65
C ARG A 96 -46.58 2.75 -15.43
N VAL A 97 -46.65 1.87 -14.43
CA VAL A 97 -45.76 1.86 -13.26
C VAL A 97 -44.49 1.03 -13.50
N PRO A 98 -44.52 -0.17 -14.14
CA PRO A 98 -43.31 -0.95 -14.36
C PRO A 98 -42.49 -0.42 -15.55
N VAL A 99 -41.19 -0.29 -15.32
CA VAL A 99 -40.17 -0.01 -16.35
C VAL A 99 -40.01 -1.22 -17.27
N MET A 100 -39.89 -0.97 -18.57
CA MET A 100 -39.66 -1.99 -19.60
C MET A 100 -38.45 -1.64 -20.49
N SER A 101 -37.93 -2.62 -21.24
CA SER A 101 -36.78 -2.42 -22.14
C SER A 101 -37.01 -1.34 -23.20
N LYS A 102 -38.27 -1.14 -23.65
CA LYS A 102 -38.63 -0.06 -24.58
C LYS A 102 -38.48 1.34 -23.99
N ASP A 103 -38.65 1.47 -22.67
CA ASP A 103 -38.50 2.74 -21.95
C ASP A 103 -37.01 3.11 -21.85
N ILE A 104 -36.14 2.11 -21.64
CA ILE A 104 -34.68 2.25 -21.70
C ILE A 104 -34.23 2.68 -23.09
N GLN A 105 -34.70 1.99 -24.13
CA GLN A 105 -34.37 2.34 -25.52
C GLN A 105 -34.81 3.75 -25.88
N LEU A 106 -36.01 4.17 -25.44
CA LEU A 106 -36.51 5.52 -25.65
C LEU A 106 -35.65 6.56 -24.92
N ALA A 107 -35.35 6.33 -23.63
CA ALA A 107 -34.50 7.24 -22.85
C ALA A 107 -33.10 7.38 -23.45
N CYS A 108 -32.44 6.26 -23.81
CA CYS A 108 -31.13 6.30 -24.47
C CYS A 108 -31.19 7.02 -25.83
N ARG A 109 -32.27 6.83 -26.60
CA ARG A 109 -32.48 7.51 -27.89
C ARG A 109 -32.65 9.03 -27.71
N ILE A 110 -33.39 9.46 -26.68
CA ILE A 110 -33.58 10.88 -26.36
C ILE A 110 -32.26 11.51 -25.87
N ARG A 111 -31.49 10.77 -25.06
CA ARG A 111 -30.14 11.19 -24.59
C ARG A 111 -29.09 11.28 -25.70
N GLY A 112 -29.40 10.88 -26.93
CA GLY A 112 -28.45 10.84 -28.04
C GLY A 112 -27.42 9.72 -27.90
N GLN A 113 -27.62 8.77 -26.99
CA GLN A 113 -26.79 7.59 -26.78
C GLN A 113 -27.19 6.52 -27.80
N ARG A 114 -26.91 6.80 -29.07
CA ARG A 114 -26.99 5.77 -30.10
C ARG A 114 -25.70 4.94 -30.02
N ALA A 115 -25.86 3.63 -29.88
CA ALA A 115 -24.82 2.68 -30.26
C ALA A 115 -24.49 2.84 -31.75
#